data_AF-A0A929YCU6-F1
#
_entry.id   AF-A0A929YCU6-F1
#
_cell.length_a   1.000
_cell.length_b   1.000
_cell.length_c   1.000
_cell.angle_alpha   90.00
_cell.angle_beta   90.00
_cell.angle_gamma   90.00
#
_symmetry.space_group_name_H-M   'P 1'
#
loop_
_entity.id
_entity.type
_entity.pdbx_description
1 polymer ?
#
loop_
_entity_poly.entity_id
_entity_poly.type
_entity_poly.pdbx_seq_one_letter_code
_entity_poly.pdbx_strand_id
1 'polypeptide(L)' 'YYCSGGCAANAYNFTGDINGTYSIGCELQRKRVECAIMIQAALAEEDSSPNEKADESE' A
#
# COMPACT_ATOMS: atom_id res chain seq x y z
N TYR A 1 8.24 -9.17 -1.43
CA TYR A 1 7.68 -8.91 -2.77
C TYR A 1 6.83 -7.64 -2.87
N TYR A 2 6.08 -7.22 -1.85
CA TYR A 2 5.11 -6.11 -1.99
C TYR A 2 5.64 -4.66 -1.96
N CYS A 3 6.84 -4.40 -1.41
CA CYS A 3 7.32 -3.02 -1.15
C CYS A 3 8.27 -2.44 -2.21
N SER A 4 8.46 -3.12 -3.35
CA SER A 4 9.32 -2.68 -4.47
C SER A 4 10.79 -2.40 -4.14
N GLY A 5 11.27 -2.79 -2.96
CA GLY A 5 12.69 -2.67 -2.57
C GLY A 5 13.09 -1.35 -1.89
N GLY A 6 12.13 -0.48 -1.57
CA GLY A 6 12.40 0.79 -0.89
C GLY A 6 12.83 1.94 -1.82
N CYS A 7 13.35 3.03 -1.26
CA CYS A 7 13.72 4.24 -2.00
C CYS A 7 15.18 4.60 -1.74
N ALA A 8 16.02 4.47 -2.78
CA ALA A 8 17.46 4.77 -2.71
C ALA A 8 17.75 6.26 -2.42
N ALA A 9 16.92 7.18 -2.94
CA ALA A 9 17.08 8.60 -2.66
C ALA A 9 16.86 8.91 -1.17
N ASN A 10 15.83 8.31 -0.56
CA ASN A 10 15.59 8.45 0.88
C ASN A 10 16.69 7.77 1.70
N ALA A 11 17.14 6.58 1.29
CA ALA A 11 18.26 5.92 1.94
C ALA A 11 19.50 6.83 2.00
N TYR A 12 19.90 7.41 0.87
CA TYR A 12 21.05 8.31 0.81
C TYR A 12 20.83 9.59 1.64
N ASN A 13 19.65 10.22 1.54
CA ASN A 13 19.36 11.47 2.26
C ASN A 13 19.37 11.30 3.80
N PHE A 14 18.93 10.16 4.32
CA PHE A 14 18.80 9.95 5.76
C PHE A 14 19.95 9.15 6.39
N THR A 15 20.66 8.33 5.62
CA THR A 15 21.72 7.45 6.13
C THR A 15 23.10 7.73 5.52
N GLY A 16 23.18 8.51 4.43
CA GLY A 16 24.41 8.75 3.68
C GLY A 16 24.86 7.57 2.81
N ASP A 17 24.13 6.44 2.83
CA ASP A 17 24.41 5.25 2.04
C ASP A 17 23.23 4.96 1.10
N ILE A 18 23.54 4.78 -0.19
CA ILE A 18 22.54 4.43 -1.22
C ILE A 18 22.03 2.99 -1.07
N ASN A 19 22.84 2.11 -0.49
CA ASN A 19 22.45 0.74 -0.13
C ASN A 19 21.82 0.67 1.27
N GLY A 20 21.74 1.81 1.96
CA GLY A 20 21.10 1.93 3.25
C GLY A 20 19.59 1.75 3.16
N THR A 21 18.94 1.69 4.31
CA THR A 21 17.48 1.59 4.41
C THR A 21 16.93 2.74 5.23
N TYR A 22 15.93 3.44 4.69
CA TYR A 22 15.17 4.42 5.46
C TYR A 22 14.03 3.72 6.21
N SER A 23 14.29 3.33 7.47
CA SER A 23 13.41 2.47 8.29
C SER A 23 11.98 2.99 8.41
N ILE A 24 11.80 4.29 8.69
CA ILE A 24 10.48 4.92 8.81
C ILE A 24 9.69 4.81 7.50
N GLY A 25 10.35 5.01 6.35
CA GLY A 25 9.72 4.84 5.05
C GLY A 25 9.31 3.40 4.76
N CYS A 26 10.10 2.43 5.21
CA CYS A 26 9.76 1.01 5.10
C CYS A 26 8.52 0.64 5.92
N GLU A 27 8.42 1.11 7.17
CA GLU A 27 7.25 0.88 8.03
C GLU A 27 6.00 1.54 7.46
N LEU A 28 6.12 2.78 6.96
CA LEU A 28 5.02 3.46 6.30
C LEU A 28 4.54 2.70 5.06
N GLN A 29 5.47 2.25 4.21
CA GLN A 29 5.13 1.50 3.00
C GLN A 29 4.46 0.17 3.35
N ARG A 30 4.92 -0.52 4.40
CA ARG A 30 4.28 -1.73 4.91
C ARG A 30 2.83 -1.46 5.31
N LYS A 31 2.59 -0.40 6.08
CA LYS A 31 1.22 -0.05 6.49
C LYS A 31 0.33 0.31 5.31
N ARG A 32 0.86 1.01 4.30
CA ARG A 32 0.13 1.31 3.05
C ARG A 32 -0.31 0.04 2.33
N VAL A 33 0.56 -0.96 2.24
CA VAL A 33 0.21 -2.26 1.63
C VAL A 33 -0.84 -2.99 2.46
N GLU A 34 -0.70 -3.04 3.78
CA GLU A 34 -1.70 -3.63 4.68
C GLU A 34 -3.09 -2.99 4.49
N CYS A 35 -3.15 -1.65 4.48
CA CYS A 35 -4.40 -0.93 4.27
C CYS A 35 -4.99 -1.16 2.87
N ALA A 36 -4.16 -1.16 1.81
CA ALA A 36 -4.63 -1.42 0.46
C ALA A 36 -5.26 -2.82 0.34
N ILE A 37 -4.64 -3.84 0.95
CA ILE A 37 -5.19 -5.20 0.98
C ILE A 37 -6.53 -5.23 1.72
N MET A 38 -6.63 -4.54 2.87
CA MET A 38 -7.90 -4.47 3.61
C MET A 38 -9.01 -3.79 2.82
N ILE A 39 -8.71 -2.70 2.10
CA ILE A 39 -9.68 -2.03 1.25
C ILE A 39 -10.15 -2.98 0.14
N GLN A 40 -9.22 -3.66 -0.54
CA GLN A 40 -9.59 -4.63 -1.57
C GLN A 40 -10.38 -5.82 -1.02
N ALA A 41 -10.09 -6.26 0.20
CA ALA A 41 -10.88 -7.31 0.85
C ALA A 41 -12.30 -6.85 1.15
N ALA A 42 -12.47 -5.63 1.68
CA ALA A 42 -13.80 -5.07 1.95
C ALA A 42 -14.63 -4.93 0.67
N LEU A 43 -14.04 -4.42 -0.42
CA LEU A 43 -14.70 -4.32 -1.72
C LEU A 43 -15.09 -5.69 -2.28
N ALA A 44 -14.23 -6.70 -2.14
CA ALA A 44 -14.54 -8.06 -2.60
C ALA A 44 -15.67 -8.71 -1.79
N GLU A 45 -15.77 -8.44 -0.48
CA GLU A 45 -16.88 -8.89 0.36
C GLU A 45 -18.20 -8.23 -0.07
N GLU A 46 -18.18 -6.90 -0.31
CA GLU A 46 -19.33 -6.15 -0.84
C GLU A 46 -19.79 -6.69 -2.20
N ASP A 47 -18.87 -6.93 -3.12
CA ASP A 47 -19.12 -7.49 -4.46
C ASP A 47 -19.66 -8.94 -4.43
N SER A 48 -19.35 -9.71 -3.38
CA SER A 48 -19.78 -11.10 -3.22
C SER A 48 -21.20 -11.26 -2.65
N SER A 49 -21.80 -10.18 -2.16
CA SER A 49 -23.18 -10.16 -1.69
C SER A 49 -24.16 -10.11 -2.89
N PRO A 50 -25.21 -10.97 -2.95
CA PRO A 50 -26.10 -11.01 -4.10
C PRO A 50 -27.02 -9.77 -4.14
N ASN A 51 -26.56 -8.76 -4.88
CA ASN A 51 -27.33 -7.75 -5.61
C ASN A 51 -28.18 -6.73 -4.81
N GLU A 52 -27.63 -5.52 -4.63
CA GLU A 52 -28.37 -4.28 -4.90
C GLU A 52 -27.54 -3.39 -5.83
N LYS A 53 -27.73 -3.59 -7.15
CA LYS A 53 -27.38 -2.58 -8.14
C LYS A 53 -28.27 -1.36 -7.99
N ALA A 54 -27.75 -0.33 -7.35
CA ALA A 54 -28.09 1.08 -7.53
C ALA A 54 -26.83 1.84 -7.10
N ASP A 55 -26.07 2.53 -7.91
CA ASP A 55 -26.45 3.58 -8.84
C ASP A 55 -25.13 3.99 -9.53
N GLU A 56 -24.91 3.58 -10.78
CA GLU A 56 -23.97 4.28 -11.65
C GLU A 56 -24.81 5.14 -12.60
N SER A 57 -25.22 6.30 -12.07
CA SER A 57 -25.66 7.43 -12.88
C SER A 57 -24.98 8.72 -12.40
N GLU A 58 -23.70 8.88 -12.74
CA GLU A 58 -23.08 10.08 -13.36
C GLU A 58 -21.58 9.92 -13.60
#